data_AF-X0X2S7-F1
#
_entry.id   AF-X0X2S7-F1
#
_cell.length_a   1.000
_cell.length_b   1.000
_cell.length_c   1.000
_cell.angle_alpha   90.00
_cell.angle_beta   90.00
_cell.angle_gamma   90.00
#
_symmetry.space_group_name_H-M   'P 1'
#
loop_
_entity.id
_entity.type
_entity.pdbx_description
1 polymer ?
#
loop_
_entity_poly.entity_id
_entity_poly.type
_entity_poly.pdbx_seq_one_letter_code
_entity_poly.pdbx_strand_id
1 'polypeptide(L)'
;PGNVRQLENVIEASVAFCSAGRLTVAHLPPEITHRPPSKGLFSLNLPAKGTVDISQLTDAVQAELIRWALRLADGSQSKAAKLLNLPRTTLQSKMRKLALTE
;
A
#
# COMPACT_ATOMS: atom_id res chain seq x y z
N PRO A 1 13.20 -5.95 24.08
CA PRO A 1 14.09 -4.80 24.43
C PRO A 1 14.69 -4.17 23.16
N GLY A 2 14.40 -2.89 22.87
CA GLY A 2 14.99 -2.23 21.70
C GLY A 2 14.50 -0.81 21.46
N ASN A 3 13.17 -0.62 21.44
CA ASN A 3 12.58 0.63 20.93
C ASN A 3 12.94 1.89 21.74
N VAL A 4 12.95 1.79 23.08
CA VAL A 4 13.25 2.95 23.95
C VAL A 4 14.73 3.34 23.86
N ARG A 5 15.64 2.37 23.97
CA ARG A 5 17.09 2.61 23.81
C ARG A 5 17.46 3.11 22.41
N GLN A 6 16.76 2.63 21.37
CA GLN A 6 16.96 3.11 20.01
C GLN A 6 16.50 4.58 19.86
N LEU A 7 15.38 4.94 20.47
CA LEU A 7 14.91 6.32 20.45
C LEU A 7 15.86 7.26 21.22
N GLU A 8 16.37 6.82 22.37
CA GLU A 8 17.37 7.57 23.14
C GLU A 8 18.61 7.88 22.29
N ASN A 9 19.21 6.85 21.67
CA ASN A 9 20.41 7.01 20.82
C ASN A 9 20.17 7.97 19.64
N VAL A 10 18.99 7.91 19.05
CA VAL A 10 18.59 8.80 17.94
C VAL A 10 18.53 10.25 18.39
N ILE A 11 17.86 10.51 19.51
CA ILE A 11 17.70 11.87 20.04
C ILE A 11 19.06 12.42 20.48
N GLU A 12 19.90 11.61 21.12
CA GLU A 12 21.25 11.97 21.51
C GLU A 12 22.10 12.37 20.29
N ALA A 13 22.11 11.55 19.24
CA ALA A 13 22.80 11.88 18.00
C ALA A 13 22.27 13.17 17.36
N SER A 14 20.94 13.33 17.31
CA SER A 14 20.31 14.50 16.70
C SER A 14 20.65 15.80 17.44
N VAL A 15 20.68 15.76 18.78
CA VAL A 15 21.09 16.89 19.62
C VAL A 15 22.57 17.22 19.43
N ALA A 16 23.43 16.21 19.31
CA ALA A 16 24.87 16.42 19.08
C ALA A 16 25.17 17.14 17.75
N PHE A 17 24.38 16.90 16.70
CA PHE A 17 24.51 17.61 15.41
C PHE A 17 23.79 18.96 15.37
N CYS A 18 22.94 19.26 16.37
CA CYS A 18 22.13 20.47 16.40
C CYS A 18 22.89 21.62 17.06
N SER A 19 23.41 22.54 16.24
CA SER A 19 24.14 23.72 16.71
C SER A 19 23.22 24.90 17.07
N ALA A 20 21.97 24.86 16.62
CA ALA A 20 20.92 25.84 16.96
C ALA A 20 19.98 25.26 18.03
N GLY A 21 19.38 26.07 18.90
CA GLY A 21 18.46 25.60 19.97
C GLY A 21 17.14 24.97 19.49
N ARG A 22 17.03 24.59 18.21
CA ARG A 22 15.85 23.95 17.62
C ARG A 22 16.26 22.84 16.67
N LEU A 23 15.87 21.62 17.01
CA LEU A 23 15.99 20.45 16.15
C LEU A 23 15.06 20.58 14.93
N THR A 24 15.63 20.50 13.74
CA THR A 24 14.90 20.32 12.48
C THR A 24 15.12 18.92 11.92
N VAL A 25 14.27 18.49 10.97
CA VAL A 25 14.35 17.16 10.32
C VAL A 25 15.73 16.87 9.71
N ALA A 26 16.48 17.91 9.32
CA ALA A 26 17.84 17.78 8.78
C ALA A 26 18.87 17.24 9.79
N HIS A 27 18.58 17.30 11.10
CA HIS A 27 19.46 16.78 12.15
C HIS A 27 19.15 15.33 12.53
N LEU A 28 18.06 14.76 12.01
CA LEU A 28 17.69 13.38 12.30
C LEU A 28 18.54 12.41 11.45
N PRO A 29 18.93 11.25 12.02
CA PRO A 29 19.64 10.22 11.28
C PRO A 29 18.91 9.80 9.98
N PRO A 30 19.66 9.44 8.92
CA PRO A 30 19.08 9.00 7.66
C PRO A 30 18.14 7.80 7.82
N GLU A 31 18.35 6.94 8.83
CA GLU A 31 17.50 5.78 9.12
C GLU A 31 16.04 6.17 9.46
N ILE A 32 15.81 7.40 9.89
CA ILE A 32 14.48 7.93 10.25
C ILE A 32 13.91 8.75 9.11
N THR A 33 14.76 9.53 8.44
CA THR A 33 14.34 10.44 7.35
C THR A 33 14.15 9.69 6.04
N HIS A 34 14.98 8.69 5.77
CA HIS A 34 14.76 7.70 4.73
C HIS A 34 13.86 6.59 5.27
N ARG A 35 12.58 6.90 5.44
CA ARG A 35 11.57 5.86 5.19
C ARG A 35 11.73 5.55 3.71
N PRO A 36 12.25 4.37 3.28
CA PRO A 36 12.15 3.99 1.88
C PRO A 36 10.67 4.18 1.53
N PRO A 37 10.32 4.81 0.39
CA PRO A 37 8.92 4.93 0.01
C PRO A 37 8.37 3.53 0.19
N SER A 38 7.45 3.38 1.14
CA SER A 38 6.76 2.11 1.25
C SER A 38 6.24 1.91 -0.15
N LYS A 39 6.74 0.89 -0.85
CA LYS A 39 6.15 0.44 -2.11
C LYS A 39 4.79 -0.15 -1.73
N GLY A 40 3.93 0.69 -1.17
CA GLY A 40 2.53 0.41 -1.00
C GLY A 40 2.03 0.20 -2.41
N LEU A 41 1.43 -0.95 -2.63
CA LEU A 41 0.89 -1.31 -3.94
C LEU A 41 -0.13 -0.29 -4.44
N PHE A 42 -0.69 0.53 -3.55
CA PHE A 42 -1.63 1.62 -3.85
C PHE A 42 -1.66 2.65 -2.71
N SER A 43 -2.12 3.87 -3.03
CA SER A 43 -2.42 4.95 -2.09
C SER A 43 -3.93 5.19 -2.04
N LEU A 44 -4.51 5.19 -0.84
CA LEU A 44 -5.92 5.48 -0.60
C LEU A 44 -6.11 6.97 -0.32
N ASN A 45 -6.80 7.68 -1.21
CA ASN A 45 -7.27 9.04 -0.96
C ASN A 45 -8.68 8.98 -0.35
N LEU A 46 -8.75 8.99 0.97
CA LEU A 46 -10.00 8.99 1.71
C LEU A 46 -10.47 10.43 1.97
N PRO A 47 -11.79 10.70 2.00
CA PRO A 47 -12.31 12.01 2.34
C PRO A 47 -11.98 12.37 3.79
N ALA A 48 -11.68 13.64 4.06
CA ALA A 48 -11.35 14.12 5.41
C ALA A 48 -12.54 14.08 6.39
N LYS A 49 -13.77 14.01 5.86
CA LYS A 49 -15.03 13.88 6.60
C LYS A 49 -16.02 13.05 5.79
N GLY A 50 -16.84 12.25 6.47
CA GLY A 50 -17.87 11.39 5.85
C GLY A 50 -17.67 9.90 6.16
N THR A 51 -18.49 9.07 5.54
CA THR A 51 -18.41 7.60 5.62
C THR A 51 -17.85 7.03 4.32
N VAL A 52 -17.09 5.93 4.45
CA VAL A 52 -16.52 5.21 3.31
C VAL A 52 -17.11 3.81 3.29
N ASP A 53 -17.70 3.42 2.17
CA ASP A 53 -18.16 2.06 1.96
C ASP A 53 -16.98 1.17 1.57
N ILE A 54 -16.55 0.33 2.52
CA ILE A 54 -15.46 -0.62 2.33
C ILE A 54 -15.77 -1.60 1.18
N SER A 55 -17.04 -1.97 0.99
CA SER A 55 -17.44 -2.92 -0.05
C SER A 55 -17.17 -2.34 -1.43
N GLN A 56 -17.59 -1.08 -1.66
CA GLN A 56 -17.37 -0.39 -2.93
C GLN A 56 -15.88 -0.18 -3.23
N LEU A 57 -15.11 0.24 -2.22
CA LEU A 57 -13.67 0.42 -2.38
C LEU A 57 -12.98 -0.90 -2.74
N THR A 58 -13.34 -1.99 -2.05
CA THR A 58 -12.79 -3.31 -2.30
C THR A 58 -13.16 -3.81 -3.70
N ASP A 59 -14.40 -3.59 -4.13
CA ASP A 59 -14.88 -3.96 -5.45
C ASP A 59 -14.13 -3.19 -6.56
N ALA A 60 -13.85 -1.89 -6.36
CA ALA A 60 -13.06 -1.08 -7.29
C ALA A 60 -11.61 -1.59 -7.43
N VAL A 61 -10.95 -1.87 -6.30
CA VAL A 61 -9.59 -2.43 -6.30
C VAL A 61 -9.55 -3.81 -6.95
N GLN A 62 -10.52 -4.67 -6.64
CA GLN A 62 -10.62 -6.00 -7.25
C GLN A 62 -10.87 -5.92 -8.75
N ALA A 63 -11.69 -4.98 -9.23
CA ALA A 63 -11.94 -4.78 -10.65
C ALA A 63 -10.66 -4.42 -11.41
N GLU A 64 -9.86 -3.49 -10.88
CA GLU A 64 -8.57 -3.12 -11.48
C GLU A 64 -7.59 -4.29 -11.52
N LEU A 65 -7.48 -5.07 -10.44
CA LEU A 65 -6.61 -6.25 -10.40
C LEU A 65 -7.04 -7.32 -11.42
N ILE A 66 -8.35 -7.56 -11.55
CA ILE A 66 -8.89 -8.52 -12.52
C ILE A 66 -8.62 -8.04 -13.94
N ARG A 67 -8.84 -6.76 -14.26
CA ARG A 67 -8.51 -6.19 -15.58
C ARG A 67 -7.02 -6.30 -15.88
N TRP A 68 -6.16 -5.98 -14.92
CA TRP A 68 -4.71 -6.12 -15.06
C TRP A 68 -4.32 -7.58 -15.36
N ALA A 69 -4.85 -8.54 -14.60
CA ALA A 69 -4.55 -9.95 -14.81
C ALA A 69 -5.07 -10.48 -16.15
N LEU A 70 -6.25 -10.02 -16.60
CA LEU A 70 -6.81 -10.38 -17.90
C LEU A 70 -5.97 -9.82 -19.05
N ARG A 71 -5.51 -8.56 -18.96
CA ARG A 71 -4.60 -7.97 -19.97
C ARG A 71 -3.30 -8.74 -20.08
N LEU A 72 -2.69 -9.12 -18.95
CA LEU A 72 -1.44 -9.89 -18.95
C LEU A 72 -1.63 -11.35 -19.42
N ALA A 73 -2.87 -11.85 -19.33
CA ALA A 73 -3.25 -13.21 -19.70
C ALA A 73 -3.86 -13.32 -21.10
N ASP A 74 -3.87 -12.24 -21.90
CA ASP A 74 -4.54 -12.16 -23.21
C ASP A 74 -6.00 -12.65 -23.16
N GLY A 75 -6.74 -12.24 -22.12
CA GLY A 75 -8.14 -12.63 -21.91
C GLY A 75 -8.35 -14.05 -21.35
N SER A 76 -7.30 -14.84 -21.17
CA SER A 76 -7.43 -16.19 -20.60
C SER A 76 -7.75 -16.16 -19.10
N GLN A 77 -9.02 -16.40 -18.76
CA GLN A 77 -9.49 -16.45 -17.36
C GLN A 77 -8.71 -17.44 -16.50
N SER A 78 -8.32 -18.60 -17.04
CA SER A 78 -7.53 -19.59 -16.30
C SER A 78 -6.13 -19.09 -15.96
N LYS A 79 -5.49 -18.36 -16.87
CA LYS A 79 -4.16 -17.78 -16.61
C LYS A 79 -4.28 -16.56 -15.68
N ALA A 80 -5.27 -15.71 -15.87
CA ALA A 80 -5.56 -14.57 -14.99
C ALA A 80 -5.82 -15.01 -13.54
N ALA A 81 -6.59 -16.10 -13.35
CA ALA A 81 -6.83 -16.68 -12.02
C ALA A 81 -5.52 -17.13 -11.36
N LYS A 82 -4.59 -17.75 -12.11
CA LYS A 82 -3.27 -18.13 -11.60
C LYS A 82 -2.43 -16.90 -11.22
N LEU A 83 -2.43 -15.85 -12.04
CA LEU A 83 -1.72 -14.60 -11.75
C LEU A 83 -2.20 -13.92 -10.47
N LEU A 84 -3.50 -14.01 -10.18
CA LEU A 84 -4.10 -13.46 -8.97
C LEU A 84 -4.09 -14.44 -7.78
N ASN A 85 -3.55 -15.65 -7.96
CA ASN A 85 -3.57 -16.73 -6.96
C ASN A 85 -4.99 -17.06 -6.46
N LEU A 86 -5.96 -17.12 -7.39
CA LEU A 86 -7.36 -17.42 -7.12
C LEU A 86 -7.79 -18.71 -7.83
N PRO A 87 -8.73 -19.47 -7.25
CA PRO A 87 -9.45 -20.49 -8.01
C PRO A 87 -10.19 -19.86 -9.19
N ARG A 88 -10.24 -20.56 -10.33
CA ARG A 88 -10.95 -20.08 -11.53
C ARG A 88 -12.41 -19.75 -11.25
N THR A 89 -13.10 -20.59 -10.47
CA THR A 89 -14.51 -20.39 -10.08
C THR A 89 -14.70 -19.10 -9.27
N THR A 90 -13.76 -18.76 -8.39
CA THR A 90 -13.76 -17.51 -7.62
C THR A 90 -13.55 -16.29 -8.50
N LEU A 91 -12.61 -16.37 -9.47
CA LEU A 91 -12.42 -15.31 -10.45
C LEU A 91 -13.71 -15.06 -11.26
N GLN A 92 -14.34 -16.13 -11.74
CA GLN A 92 -15.59 -16.03 -12.52
C GLN A 92 -16.73 -15.41 -11.72
N SER A 93 -16.91 -15.82 -10.46
CA SER A 93 -17.91 -15.22 -9.56
C SER A 93 -17.67 -13.72 -9.36
N LYS A 94 -16.40 -13.32 -9.13
CA LYS A 94 -16.03 -11.90 -9.00
C LYS A 94 -16.24 -11.11 -10.30
N MET A 95 -15.90 -11.67 -11.45
CA MET A 95 -16.13 -11.04 -12.75
C MET A 95 -17.62 -10.78 -13.01
N ARG A 96 -18.48 -11.75 -12.68
CA ARG A 96 -19.94 -11.59 -12.79
C ARG A 96 -20.48 -10.52 -11.84
N LYS A 97 -20.05 -10.55 -10.57
CA LYS A 97 -20.46 -9.55 -9.56
C LYS A 97 -20.08 -8.13 -10.01
N LEU A 98 -18.88 -7.97 -10.58
CA LEU A 98 -18.32 -6.69 -10.98
C LEU A 98 -18.69 -6.29 -12.43
N ALA A 99 -19.55 -7.05 -13.10
CA ALA A 99 -19.95 -6.84 -14.50
C ALA A 99 -18.76 -6.69 -15.48
N LEU A 100 -17.67 -7.45 -15.24
CA LEU A 100 -16.46 -7.47 -16.07
C LEU A 100 -16.51 -8.54 -17.17
N THR A 101 -17.71 -8.93 -17.60
CA THR A 101 -17.92 -9.99 -18.58
C THR A 101 -18.43 -9.35 -19.85
N GLU A 102 -17.64 -9.38 -20.93
CA GLU A 102 -18.16 -9.31 -22.31
C GLU A 102 -18.56 -10.71 -22.77
#